data_AF-A0A165WTU0-F1
#
_entry.id   AF-A0A165WTU0-F1
#
_cell.length_a   1.000
_cell.length_b   1.000
_cell.length_c   1.000
_cell.angle_alpha   90.00
_cell.angle_beta   90.00
_cell.angle_gamma   90.00
#
_symmetry.space_group_name_H-M   'P 1'
#
loop_
_entity.id
_entity.type
_entity.pdbx_description
1 polymer ?
#
loop_
_entity_poly.entity_id
_entity_poly.type
_entity_poly.pdbx_seq_one_letter_code
_entity_poly.pdbx_strand_id
1 'polypeptide(L)'
;MPLLPTDPPPYAPTGRYTPERKAVIDRAHPEGFLWPQERDLLHHLMSVQHEAFAWDDSERGHFREDFFPPVRIPTLPHTPWVERNIPIPPGIFSDVCELIRIKQAAGVYEPSNSSYRGRWFTVVKKDGKSLRIVHSLEPLNAVTIAHSGVPPFTEQLADHFAGRAFPRSDYLPNTLRRDATNDFTHGLD
;
A
#
# COMPACT_ATOMS: atom_id res chain seq x y z
N MET A 1 8.05 16.15 10.22
CA MET A 1 7.43 14.91 10.72
C MET A 1 6.74 15.23 12.04
N PRO A 2 5.59 14.62 12.35
CA PRO A 2 4.99 14.77 13.68
C PRO A 2 5.96 14.27 14.76
N LEU A 3 5.89 14.87 15.96
CA LEU A 3 6.70 14.44 17.10
C LEU A 3 6.25 13.04 17.53
N LEU A 4 7.19 12.12 17.67
CA LEU A 4 6.91 10.78 18.20
C LEU A 4 6.79 10.85 19.72
N PRO A 5 5.73 10.29 20.32
CA PRO A 5 5.63 10.21 21.77
C PRO A 5 6.70 9.28 22.32
N THR A 6 7.36 9.71 23.39
CA THR A 6 8.36 8.91 24.13
C THR A 6 7.71 7.85 25.01
N ASP A 7 6.45 8.06 25.39
CA ASP A 7 5.63 7.13 26.17
C ASP A 7 4.27 6.97 25.46
N PRO A 8 4.16 6.02 24.52
CA PRO A 8 2.93 5.81 23.77
C PRO A 8 1.82 5.27 24.69
N PRO A 9 0.57 5.75 24.56
CA PRO A 9 -0.54 5.21 25.33
C PRO A 9 -0.76 3.73 25.00
N PRO A 10 -1.31 2.94 25.95
CA PRO A 10 -1.63 1.55 25.70
C PRO A 10 -2.58 1.41 24.52
N TYR A 11 -2.42 0.31 23.77
CA TYR A 11 -3.25 0.04 22.61
C TYR A 11 -4.74 0.07 22.96
N ALA A 12 -5.49 0.84 22.19
CA ALA A 12 -6.94 0.84 22.14
C ALA A 12 -7.40 0.62 20.69
N PRO A 13 -8.42 -0.23 20.45
CA PRO A 13 -9.02 -0.38 19.13
C PRO A 13 -9.48 0.97 18.59
N THR A 14 -8.96 1.35 17.42
CA THR A 14 -9.19 2.70 16.86
C THR A 14 -9.56 2.56 15.38
N GLY A 15 -10.82 2.89 15.05
CA GLY A 15 -11.31 2.88 13.68
C GLY A 15 -11.06 1.56 12.97
N ARG A 16 -10.20 1.58 11.95
CA ARG A 16 -9.80 0.41 11.17
C ARG A 16 -8.82 -0.51 11.89
N TYR A 17 -8.13 -0.06 12.93
CA TYR A 17 -7.12 -0.87 13.61
C TYR A 17 -7.75 -1.66 14.77
N THR A 18 -8.18 -2.89 14.47
CA THR A 18 -8.87 -3.79 15.40
C THR A 18 -7.91 -4.77 16.10
N PRO A 19 -8.33 -5.45 17.18
CA PRO A 19 -7.49 -6.45 17.86
C PRO A 19 -7.02 -7.58 16.94
N GLU A 20 -7.84 -7.99 15.98
CA GLU A 20 -7.49 -9.03 15.00
C GLU A 20 -6.37 -8.54 14.08
N ARG A 21 -6.45 -7.29 13.62
CA ARG A 21 -5.45 -6.63 12.79
C ARG A 21 -4.15 -6.40 13.57
N LYS A 22 -4.24 -6.04 14.86
CA LYS A 22 -3.09 -6.01 15.77
C LYS A 22 -2.40 -7.38 15.85
N ALA A 23 -3.16 -8.46 16.01
CA ALA A 23 -2.60 -9.81 16.08
C ALA A 23 -1.88 -10.23 14.77
N VAL A 24 -2.32 -9.73 13.62
CA VAL A 24 -1.61 -9.92 12.33
C VAL A 24 -0.26 -9.21 12.36
N ILE A 25 -0.21 -7.96 12.84
CA ILE A 25 1.05 -7.22 13.00
C ILE A 25 1.98 -7.94 13.99
N ASP A 26 1.45 -8.39 15.13
CA ASP A 26 2.24 -9.12 16.13
C ASP A 26 2.82 -10.42 15.56
N ARG A 27 2.08 -11.13 14.71
CA ARG A 27 2.56 -12.34 14.04
C ARG A 27 3.64 -12.05 12.99
N ALA A 28 3.57 -10.90 12.33
CA ALA A 28 4.55 -10.47 11.33
C ALA A 28 5.88 -10.04 11.96
N HIS A 29 5.89 -9.66 13.24
CA HIS A 29 7.08 -9.20 13.97
C HIS A 29 7.42 -10.20 15.11
N PRO A 30 8.23 -11.24 14.82
CA PRO A 30 8.59 -12.24 15.82
C PRO A 30 9.37 -11.63 17.00
N GLU A 31 9.37 -12.33 18.12
CA GLU A 31 10.10 -11.90 19.33
C GLU A 31 11.58 -11.65 19.02
N GLY A 32 12.11 -10.55 19.55
CA GLY A 32 13.49 -10.12 19.35
C GLY A 32 13.72 -9.21 18.13
N PHE A 33 12.74 -9.03 17.23
CA PHE A 33 12.87 -8.05 16.14
C PHE A 33 12.64 -6.60 16.60
N LEU A 34 11.67 -6.38 17.49
CA LEU A 34 11.35 -5.09 18.10
C LEU A 34 11.38 -5.23 19.63
N TRP A 35 11.85 -4.20 20.32
CA TRP A 35 11.72 -4.10 21.78
C TRP A 35 10.25 -3.89 22.17
N PRO A 36 9.84 -4.26 23.39
CA PRO A 36 8.46 -4.05 23.84
C PRO A 36 7.97 -2.60 23.63
N GLN A 37 8.81 -1.61 23.96
CA GLN A 37 8.50 -0.20 23.80
C GLN A 37 8.35 0.22 22.34
N GLU A 38 9.16 -0.35 21.45
CA GLU A 38 9.07 -0.08 20.00
C GLU A 38 7.79 -0.68 19.41
N ARG A 39 7.34 -1.83 19.93
CA ARG A 39 6.06 -2.45 19.53
C ARG A 39 4.88 -1.59 20.00
N ASP A 40 4.94 -1.04 21.21
CA ASP A 40 3.91 -0.14 21.71
C ASP A 40 3.82 1.13 20.86
N LEU A 41 4.98 1.71 20.48
CA LEU A 41 5.03 2.86 19.57
C LEU A 41 4.48 2.52 18.18
N LEU A 42 4.80 1.35 17.64
CA LEU A 42 4.25 0.87 16.36
C LEU A 42 2.73 0.78 16.43
N HIS A 43 2.17 0.13 17.46
CA HIS A 43 0.72 0.02 17.61
C HIS A 43 0.06 1.39 17.79
N HIS A 44 0.69 2.30 18.53
CA HIS A 44 0.21 3.67 18.66
C HIS A 44 0.18 4.39 17.30
N LEU A 45 1.25 4.29 16.50
CA LEU A 45 1.31 4.86 15.16
C LEU A 45 0.20 4.29 14.25
N MET A 46 0.02 2.97 14.27
CA MET A 46 -1.04 2.29 13.51
C MET A 46 -2.44 2.74 13.93
N SER A 47 -2.67 2.94 15.23
CA SER A 47 -3.93 3.48 15.75
C SER A 47 -4.16 4.93 15.30
N VAL A 48 -3.14 5.80 15.42
CA VAL A 48 -3.26 7.22 15.04
C VAL A 48 -3.47 7.37 13.52
N GLN A 49 -2.81 6.53 12.72
CA GLN A 49 -2.86 6.57 11.26
C GLN A 49 -3.75 5.45 10.69
N HIS A 50 -4.81 5.04 11.40
CA HIS A 50 -5.59 3.86 11.04
C HIS A 50 -6.22 3.94 9.63
N GLU A 51 -6.47 5.14 9.10
CA GLU A 51 -7.01 5.36 7.75
C GLU A 51 -5.97 5.23 6.64
N ALA A 52 -4.68 5.35 6.96
CA ALA A 52 -3.60 5.25 5.99
C ALA A 52 -3.37 3.80 5.51
N PHE A 53 -3.83 2.81 6.28
CA PHE A 53 -3.67 1.40 5.98
C PHE A 53 -4.97 0.82 5.41
N ALA A 54 -4.84 0.05 4.33
CA ALA A 54 -5.94 -0.71 3.74
C ALA A 54 -5.73 -2.21 4.02
N TRP A 55 -6.72 -2.85 4.64
CA TRP A 55 -6.69 -4.26 5.00
C TRP A 55 -7.49 -5.13 4.03
N ASP A 56 -8.44 -4.53 3.33
CA ASP A 56 -9.25 -5.15 2.27
C ASP A 56 -9.50 -4.16 1.12
N ASP A 57 -10.08 -4.67 0.02
CA ASP A 57 -10.34 -3.88 -1.19
C ASP A 57 -11.37 -2.75 -0.97
N SER A 58 -12.20 -2.81 0.08
CA SER A 58 -13.17 -1.75 0.41
C SER A 58 -12.52 -0.52 1.06
N GLU A 59 -11.37 -0.72 1.70
CA GLU A 59 -10.60 0.33 2.37
C GLU A 59 -9.59 1.03 1.45
N ARG A 60 -9.58 0.64 0.17
CA ARG A 60 -8.65 1.14 -0.84
C ARG A 60 -8.78 2.67 -1.01
N GLY A 61 -7.65 3.36 -0.95
CA GLY A 61 -7.61 4.79 -1.22
C GLY A 61 -7.91 5.14 -2.67
N HIS A 62 -8.52 6.31 -2.88
CA HIS A 62 -8.59 6.98 -4.18
C HIS A 62 -7.77 8.26 -4.12
N PHE A 63 -7.15 8.66 -5.23
CA PHE A 63 -6.54 9.98 -5.29
C PHE A 63 -7.65 11.04 -5.23
N ARG A 64 -7.38 12.14 -4.53
CA ARG A 64 -8.28 13.29 -4.52
C ARG A 64 -8.23 13.98 -5.88
N GLU A 65 -9.39 14.12 -6.52
CA GLU A 65 -9.50 14.75 -7.84
C GLU A 65 -9.04 16.22 -7.84
N ASP A 66 -9.18 16.92 -6.71
CA ASP A 66 -8.68 18.30 -6.53
C ASP A 66 -7.16 18.41 -6.73
N PHE A 67 -6.42 17.35 -6.40
CA PHE A 67 -4.96 17.31 -6.49
C PHE A 67 -4.50 16.60 -7.76
N PHE A 68 -5.22 15.56 -8.17
CA PHE A 68 -4.90 14.72 -9.32
C PHE A 68 -6.12 14.63 -10.24
N PRO A 69 -6.26 15.56 -11.21
CA PRO A 69 -7.40 15.53 -12.13
C PRO A 69 -7.35 14.27 -13.01
N PRO A 70 -8.51 13.84 -13.56
CA PRO A 70 -8.57 12.69 -14.46
C PRO A 70 -7.58 12.79 -15.62
N VAL A 71 -6.82 11.71 -15.82
CA VAL A 71 -5.78 11.65 -16.86
C VAL A 71 -6.42 11.48 -18.24
N ARG A 72 -6.03 12.33 -19.19
CA ARG A 72 -6.34 12.16 -20.60
C ARG A 72 -5.23 11.38 -21.28
N ILE A 73 -5.55 10.22 -21.84
CA ILE A 73 -4.57 9.40 -22.57
C ILE A 73 -4.41 9.97 -23.98
N PRO A 74 -3.22 10.49 -24.34
CA PRO A 74 -2.98 11.02 -25.68
C PRO A 74 -2.90 9.86 -26.68
N THR A 75 -3.69 9.91 -27.74
CA THR A 75 -3.75 8.87 -28.78
C THR A 75 -3.58 9.47 -30.17
N LEU A 76 -3.00 8.70 -31.09
CA LEU A 76 -2.99 9.01 -32.51
C LEU A 76 -4.40 8.81 -33.10
N PRO A 77 -4.77 9.48 -34.21
CA PRO A 77 -6.02 9.21 -34.90
C PRO A 77 -6.16 7.72 -35.25
N HIS A 78 -7.25 7.10 -34.81
CA HIS A 78 -7.51 5.68 -35.02
C HIS A 78 -9.02 5.39 -35.04
N THR A 79 -9.37 4.20 -35.50
CA THR A 79 -10.73 3.69 -35.46
C THR A 79 -10.92 2.88 -34.17
N PRO A 80 -12.02 3.06 -33.42
CA PRO A 80 -12.35 2.20 -32.29
C PRO A 80 -12.42 0.73 -32.70
N TRP A 81 -11.99 -0.17 -31.81
CA TRP A 81 -11.95 -1.61 -32.09
C TRP A 81 -12.91 -2.38 -31.19
N VAL A 82 -13.44 -3.48 -31.74
CA VAL A 82 -14.24 -4.45 -31.02
C VAL A 82 -13.62 -5.83 -31.18
N GLU A 83 -12.98 -6.31 -30.13
CA GLU A 83 -12.36 -7.62 -30.12
C GLU A 83 -13.26 -8.67 -29.44
N ARG A 84 -13.16 -9.91 -29.92
CA ARG A 84 -13.85 -11.04 -29.31
C ARG A 84 -13.13 -11.46 -28.03
N ASN A 85 -13.86 -11.52 -26.92
CA ASN A 85 -13.28 -11.93 -25.65
C ASN A 85 -12.92 -13.42 -25.62
N ILE A 86 -11.88 -13.75 -24.86
CA ILE A 86 -11.49 -15.15 -24.62
C ILE A 86 -12.60 -15.80 -23.76
N PRO A 87 -13.08 -17.01 -24.12
CA PRO A 87 -14.07 -17.72 -23.32
C PRO A 87 -13.56 -18.00 -21.91
N ILE A 88 -14.39 -17.76 -20.90
CA ILE A 88 -14.06 -18.08 -19.51
C ILE A 88 -14.30 -19.58 -19.29
N PRO A 89 -13.31 -20.34 -18.78
CA PRO A 89 -13.49 -21.75 -18.45
C PRO A 89 -14.63 -21.94 -17.44
N PRO A 90 -15.51 -22.95 -17.61
CA PRO A 90 -16.67 -23.15 -16.73
C PRO A 90 -16.31 -23.29 -15.24
N GLY A 91 -15.17 -23.93 -14.93
CA GLY A 91 -14.74 -24.19 -13.56
C GLY A 91 -14.38 -22.94 -12.75
N ILE A 92 -14.06 -21.82 -13.40
CA ILE A 92 -13.72 -20.55 -12.73
C ILE A 92 -14.77 -19.47 -12.92
N PHE A 93 -15.87 -19.78 -13.63
CA PHE A 93 -16.85 -18.77 -14.04
C PHE A 93 -17.52 -18.06 -12.86
N SER A 94 -17.87 -18.81 -11.80
CA SER A 94 -18.49 -18.26 -10.58
C SER A 94 -17.55 -17.27 -9.90
N ASP A 95 -16.30 -17.68 -9.69
CA ASP A 95 -15.27 -16.87 -9.02
C ASP A 95 -14.96 -15.59 -9.80
N VAL A 96 -14.93 -15.66 -11.14
CA VAL A 96 -14.75 -14.48 -11.99
C VAL A 96 -15.94 -13.53 -11.90
N CYS A 97 -17.16 -14.04 -11.85
CA CYS A 97 -18.36 -13.21 -11.66
C CYS A 97 -18.32 -12.49 -10.31
N GLU A 98 -17.95 -13.18 -9.23
CA GLU A 98 -17.80 -12.58 -7.91
C GLU A 98 -16.70 -11.51 -7.89
N LEU A 99 -15.55 -11.81 -8.49
CA LEU A 99 -14.44 -10.85 -8.60
C LEU A 99 -14.84 -9.56 -9.34
N ILE A 100 -15.65 -9.66 -10.39
CA ILE A 100 -16.17 -8.48 -11.11
C ILE A 100 -17.10 -7.67 -10.22
N ARG A 101 -17.98 -8.32 -9.45
CA ARG A 101 -18.89 -7.63 -8.50
C ARG A 101 -18.11 -6.92 -7.39
N ILE A 102 -17.07 -7.54 -6.84
CA ILE A 102 -16.19 -6.92 -5.84
C ILE A 102 -15.53 -5.67 -6.44
N LYS A 103 -15.02 -5.75 -7.68
CA LYS A 103 -14.42 -4.60 -8.37
C LYS A 103 -15.40 -3.49 -8.68
N GLN A 104 -16.66 -3.83 -8.98
CA GLN A 104 -17.73 -2.84 -9.15
C GLN A 104 -18.07 -2.15 -7.82
N ALA A 105 -18.21 -2.92 -6.73
CA ALA A 105 -18.46 -2.36 -5.40
C ALA A 105 -17.30 -1.47 -4.91
N ALA A 106 -16.05 -1.81 -5.26
CA ALA A 106 -14.87 -1.00 -4.98
C ALA A 106 -14.70 0.23 -5.91
N GLY A 107 -15.64 0.47 -6.84
CA GLY A 107 -15.59 1.60 -7.79
C GLY A 107 -14.49 1.50 -8.85
N VAL A 108 -13.88 0.32 -9.05
CA VAL A 108 -12.87 0.09 -10.11
C VAL A 108 -13.53 -0.04 -11.46
N TYR A 109 -14.69 -0.70 -11.50
CA TYR A 109 -15.43 -0.99 -12.72
C TYR A 109 -16.79 -0.31 -12.69
N GLU A 110 -17.16 0.25 -13.82
CA GLU A 110 -18.46 0.85 -14.07
C GLU A 110 -19.06 0.25 -15.35
N PRO A 111 -20.39 0.06 -15.42
CA PRO A 111 -21.06 -0.24 -16.67
C PRO A 111 -20.86 0.89 -17.67
N SER A 112 -20.41 0.55 -18.88
CA SER A 112 -20.16 1.53 -19.94
C SER A 112 -20.72 1.05 -21.27
N ASN A 113 -21.19 1.98 -22.10
CA ASN A 113 -21.56 1.74 -23.49
C ASN A 113 -20.52 2.42 -24.38
N SER A 114 -19.43 1.70 -24.66
CA SER A 114 -18.28 2.20 -25.38
C SER A 114 -18.17 1.56 -26.76
N SER A 115 -17.65 2.33 -27.73
CA SER A 115 -17.24 1.81 -29.04
C SER A 115 -15.97 0.96 -28.97
N TYR A 116 -15.27 0.95 -27.83
CA TYR A 116 -14.10 0.11 -27.58
C TYR A 116 -14.51 -1.15 -26.83
N ARG A 117 -13.98 -2.28 -27.28
CA ARG A 117 -14.02 -3.55 -26.55
C ARG A 117 -12.69 -4.28 -26.70
N GLY A 118 -11.89 -4.27 -25.63
CA GLY A 118 -10.65 -5.03 -25.55
C GLY A 118 -10.85 -6.46 -25.07
N ARG A 119 -9.90 -7.34 -25.39
CA ARG A 119 -9.82 -8.68 -24.80
C ARG A 119 -9.37 -8.62 -23.35
N TRP A 120 -9.87 -9.52 -22.53
CA TRP A 120 -9.34 -9.79 -21.21
C TRP A 120 -9.40 -11.28 -20.91
N PHE A 121 -8.56 -11.71 -19.98
CA PHE A 121 -8.50 -13.08 -19.50
C PHE A 121 -8.11 -13.11 -18.02
N THR A 122 -8.19 -14.28 -17.41
CA THR A 122 -7.88 -14.47 -16.00
C THR A 122 -6.65 -15.34 -15.80
N VAL A 123 -5.81 -14.95 -14.87
CA VAL A 123 -4.60 -15.68 -14.48
C VAL A 123 -4.68 -16.02 -13.00
N VAL A 124 -4.28 -17.23 -12.63
CA VAL A 124 -4.16 -17.66 -11.24
C VAL A 124 -2.88 -17.05 -10.65
N LYS A 125 -2.97 -16.41 -9.48
CA LYS A 125 -1.81 -15.88 -8.77
C LYS A 125 -0.92 -17.02 -8.25
N LYS A 126 0.27 -16.67 -7.76
CA LYS A 126 1.24 -17.63 -7.19
C LYS A 126 0.67 -18.44 -6.01
N ASP A 127 -0.35 -17.92 -5.33
CA ASP A 127 -1.09 -18.62 -4.27
C ASP A 127 -1.91 -19.84 -4.76
N GLY A 128 -2.06 -20.02 -6.08
CA GLY A 128 -2.78 -21.13 -6.68
C GLY A 128 -4.31 -21.06 -6.55
N LYS A 129 -4.85 -20.00 -5.94
CA LYS A 129 -6.28 -19.88 -5.62
C LYS A 129 -6.89 -18.55 -6.07
N SER A 130 -6.18 -17.45 -5.89
CA SER A 130 -6.70 -16.13 -6.22
C SER A 130 -6.58 -15.85 -7.72
N LEU A 131 -7.65 -15.32 -8.30
CA LEU A 131 -7.70 -14.92 -9.70
C LEU A 131 -7.30 -13.46 -9.88
N ARG A 132 -6.65 -13.17 -11.01
CA ARG A 132 -6.36 -11.80 -11.47
C ARG A 132 -6.90 -11.64 -12.89
N ILE A 133 -7.74 -10.63 -13.08
CA ILE A 133 -8.17 -10.19 -14.41
C ILE A 133 -7.04 -9.40 -15.06
N VAL A 134 -6.70 -9.76 -16.29
CA VAL A 134 -5.70 -9.09 -17.13
C VAL A 134 -6.42 -8.58 -18.37
N HIS A 135 -6.38 -7.27 -18.57
CA HIS A 135 -6.86 -6.62 -19.79
C HIS A 135 -5.73 -6.61 -20.82
N SER A 136 -5.97 -7.14 -22.02
CA SER A 136 -5.03 -6.97 -23.13
C SER A 136 -5.18 -5.56 -23.68
N LEU A 137 -4.19 -4.73 -23.38
CA LEU A 137 -4.12 -3.34 -23.82
C LEU A 137 -3.22 -3.17 -25.04
N GLU A 138 -2.86 -4.25 -25.75
CA GLU A 138 -2.00 -4.19 -26.94
C GLU A 138 -2.52 -3.22 -28.00
N PRO A 139 -3.83 -3.21 -28.37
CA PRO A 139 -4.33 -2.26 -29.35
C PRO A 139 -4.29 -0.80 -28.85
N LEU A 140 -4.56 -0.59 -27.56
CA LEU A 140 -4.51 0.74 -26.94
C LEU A 140 -3.08 1.26 -26.90
N ASN A 141 -2.12 0.41 -26.53
CA ASN A 141 -0.70 0.77 -26.47
C ASN A 141 -0.15 1.12 -27.85
N ALA A 142 -0.64 0.49 -28.93
CA ALA A 142 -0.22 0.78 -30.30
C ALA A 142 -0.62 2.18 -30.79
N VAL A 143 -1.74 2.73 -30.27
CA VAL A 143 -2.23 4.07 -30.64
C VAL A 143 -1.90 5.14 -29.60
N THR A 144 -1.43 4.75 -28.42
CA THR A 144 -1.09 5.69 -27.35
C THR A 144 0.23 6.37 -27.66
N ILE A 145 0.25 7.71 -27.55
CA ILE A 145 1.48 8.49 -27.73
C ILE A 145 2.38 8.23 -26.52
N ALA A 146 3.55 7.64 -26.76
CA ALA A 146 4.49 7.30 -25.71
C ALA A 146 5.07 8.56 -25.05
N HIS A 147 5.04 8.59 -23.72
CA HIS A 147 5.74 9.61 -22.93
C HIS A 147 7.16 9.12 -22.64
N SER A 148 8.17 9.97 -22.82
CA SER A 148 9.60 9.64 -22.61
C SER A 148 10.02 9.59 -21.13
N GLY A 149 9.06 9.63 -20.21
CA GLY A 149 9.31 9.57 -18.77
C GLY A 149 9.79 8.20 -18.35
N VAL A 150 11.09 8.00 -18.38
CA VAL A 150 11.72 6.82 -17.78
C VAL A 150 11.63 6.98 -16.26
N PRO A 151 11.20 5.95 -15.50
CA PRO A 151 11.30 5.97 -14.06
C PRO A 151 12.73 6.33 -13.62
N PRO A 152 12.93 7.08 -12.53
CA PRO A 152 14.27 7.41 -12.06
C PRO A 152 15.07 6.13 -11.83
N PHE A 153 16.38 6.18 -12.12
CA PHE A 153 17.28 5.05 -11.88
C PHE A 153 17.26 4.69 -10.39
N THR A 154 16.74 3.50 -10.08
CA THR A 154 16.51 3.06 -8.70
C THR A 154 17.80 2.97 -7.90
N GLU A 155 18.90 2.60 -8.56
CA GLU A 155 20.23 2.52 -7.93
C GLU A 155 20.73 3.89 -7.50
N GLN A 156 20.67 4.89 -8.39
CA GLN A 156 21.07 6.27 -8.05
C GLN A 156 20.21 6.84 -6.92
N LEU A 157 18.91 6.57 -6.93
CA LEU A 157 18.02 6.95 -5.84
C LEU A 157 18.41 6.27 -4.53
N ALA A 158 18.74 4.97 -4.55
CA ALA A 158 19.17 4.22 -3.37
C ALA A 158 20.52 4.71 -2.82
N ASP A 159 21.47 5.03 -3.70
CA ASP A 159 22.80 5.54 -3.32
C ASP A 159 22.71 6.88 -2.57
N HIS A 160 21.73 7.73 -2.88
CA HIS A 160 21.47 8.95 -2.09
C HIS A 160 21.11 8.68 -0.62
N PHE A 161 20.65 7.46 -0.30
CA PHE A 161 20.37 7.01 1.06
C PHE A 161 21.52 6.19 1.67
N ALA A 162 22.43 5.67 0.84
CA ALA A 162 23.61 4.94 1.32
C ALA A 162 24.53 5.88 2.12
N GLY A 163 24.95 5.45 3.31
CA GLY A 163 25.81 6.23 4.21
C GLY A 163 25.07 7.10 5.23
N ARG A 164 23.72 7.19 5.18
CA ARG A 164 22.96 7.70 6.33
C ARG A 164 22.80 6.59 7.36
N ALA A 165 23.52 6.71 8.48
CA ALA A 165 23.30 5.84 9.62
C ALA A 165 21.86 6.05 10.13
N PHE A 166 21.02 5.02 10.02
CA PHE A 166 19.89 4.89 10.94
C PHE A 166 20.50 4.62 12.32
N PRO A 167 20.28 5.46 13.34
CA PRO A 167 20.67 5.08 14.69
C PRO A 167 19.84 3.86 15.06
N ARG A 168 20.44 2.67 15.02
CA ARG A 168 19.98 1.58 15.87
C ARG A 168 20.23 2.04 17.30
N SER A 169 19.20 1.99 18.13
CA SER A 169 19.31 2.21 19.59
C SER A 169 20.47 1.41 20.21
N ASP A 170 20.82 0.27 19.60
CA ASP A 170 21.90 -0.64 20.00
C ASP A 170 23.32 -0.05 19.94
N TYR A 171 23.52 1.13 19.34
CA TYR A 171 24.83 1.79 19.21
C TYR A 171 24.89 3.17 19.85
N LEU A 172 24.23 3.38 20.99
CA LEU A 172 24.62 4.46 21.88
C LEU A 172 25.86 4.03 22.70
N PRO A 173 27.02 4.69 22.56
CA PRO A 173 28.14 4.44 23.47
C PRO A 173 27.72 4.76 24.92
N ASN A 174 28.15 3.92 25.85
CA ASN A 174 27.90 4.02 27.31
C ASN A 174 28.25 5.38 27.94
N THR A 175 28.87 6.31 27.20
CA THR A 175 29.24 7.65 27.65
C THR A 175 28.06 8.61 27.76
N LEU A 176 26.92 8.35 27.11
CA LEU A 176 25.68 9.13 27.33
C LEU A 176 24.77 8.52 28.43
N ARG A 177 25.21 7.44 29.07
CA ARG A 177 24.45 6.75 30.13
C ARG A 177 24.59 7.39 31.53
N ARG A 178 25.44 8.42 31.68
CA ARG A 178 25.71 9.06 32.99
C ARG A 178 25.08 10.44 33.20
N ASP A 179 24.58 11.07 32.14
CA ASP A 179 24.06 12.45 32.27
C ASP A 179 22.54 12.50 32.51
N ALA A 180 21.85 11.36 32.53
CA ALA A 180 20.40 11.29 32.78
C ALA A 180 20.02 10.85 34.20
N THR A 181 20.99 10.62 35.10
CA THR A 181 20.73 10.14 36.48
C THR A 181 21.22 11.06 37.59
N ASN A 182 21.74 12.27 37.29
CA ASN A 182 22.30 13.16 38.32
C ASN A 182 21.56 14.50 38.56
N ASP A 183 20.40 14.76 37.94
CA ASP A 183 19.62 15.99 38.22
C ASP A 183 18.43 15.78 39.18
N PHE A 184 18.40 14.66 39.91
CA PHE A 184 17.43 14.41 40.98
C PHE A 184 18.11 14.13 42.32
N THR A 185 18.93 15.06 42.82
CA THR A 185 19.11 15.31 44.27
C THR A 185 19.91 16.61 44.46
N HIS A 186 19.24 17.73 44.70
CA HIS A 186 19.56 18.73 45.73
C HIS A 186 18.62 19.94 45.59
N GLY A 187 17.76 20.15 46.59
CA GLY A 187 16.88 21.32 46.66
C GLY A 187 15.69 21.18 47.62
N LEU A 188 15.90 20.56 48.79
CA LEU A 188 15.09 20.83 49.97
C LEU A 188 16.07 21.32 51.04
N ASP A 189 16.09 22.62 51.24
CA ASP A 189 16.13 23.33 52.53
C ASP A 189 15.75 24.80 52.27
#